data_AF-A0A2A5XGG7-F1
#
_entry.id   AF-A0A2A5XGG7-F1
#
_cell.length_a   1.000
_cell.length_b   1.000
_cell.length_c   1.000
_cell.angle_alpha   90.00
_cell.angle_beta   90.00
_cell.angle_gamma   90.00
#
_symmetry.space_group_name_H-M   'P 1'
#
loop_
_entity.id
_entity.type
_entity.pdbx_description
1 polymer ?
#
loop_
_entity_poly.entity_id
_entity_poly.type
_entity_poly.pdbx_seq_one_letter_code
_entity_poly.pdbx_strand_id
1 'polypeptide(L)'
;MTYLAIKNYKSGGTDPIEKLIYSNKYLPSLLYFGSVGLIGYEIHCNVIKKTEFLNEYTETPLYILFFYMTYKGLKRTEKLKKNK
;
A
#
# COMPACT_ATOMS: atom_id res chain seq x y z
N MET A 1 -35.34 11.14 16.72
CA MET A 1 -34.07 11.45 17.44
C MET A 1 -32.92 10.50 17.07
N THR A 2 -33.17 9.24 16.69
CA THR A 2 -32.12 8.25 16.36
C THR A 2 -31.39 8.51 15.04
N TYR A 3 -32.09 8.99 14.01
CA TYR A 3 -31.51 9.28 12.69
C TYR A 3 -30.43 10.37 12.69
N LEU A 4 -30.58 11.39 13.54
CA LEU A 4 -29.61 12.49 13.65
C LEU A 4 -28.34 12.07 14.40
N ALA A 5 -28.46 11.18 15.39
CA ALA A 5 -27.32 10.66 16.14
C ALA A 5 -26.40 9.77 15.28
N ILE A 6 -26.99 8.92 14.42
CA ILE A 6 -26.23 8.04 13.50
C ILE A 6 -25.46 8.87 12.46
N LYS A 7 -26.06 9.96 11.97
CA LYS A 7 -25.42 10.85 10.98
C LYS A 7 -24.25 11.64 11.60
N ASN A 8 -24.37 12.04 12.87
CA ASN A 8 -23.32 12.76 13.59
C ASN A 8 -22.17 11.86 14.05
N TYR A 9 -22.40 10.59 14.41
CA TYR A 9 -21.32 9.62 14.67
C TYR A 9 -20.44 9.40 13.43
N LYS A 10 -21.04 9.32 12.23
CA LYS A 10 -20.30 9.18 10.96
C LYS A 10 -19.58 10.46 10.51
N SER A 11 -19.94 11.60 11.10
CA SER A 11 -19.42 12.92 10.74
C SER A 11 -18.39 13.45 11.74
N GLY A 12 -18.16 12.75 12.86
CA GLY A 12 -17.17 13.08 13.87
C GLY A 12 -15.77 12.66 13.44
N GLY A 13 -15.08 13.57 12.76
CA GLY A 13 -13.61 13.70 12.77
C GLY A 13 -12.82 12.45 12.42
N THR A 14 -12.70 12.14 11.13
CA THR A 14 -11.59 11.30 10.66
C THR A 14 -10.51 12.26 10.13
N ASP A 15 -9.37 12.28 10.78
CA ASP A 15 -8.22 13.07 10.34
C ASP A 15 -7.94 12.81 8.85
N PRO A 16 -7.55 13.84 8.08
CA PRO A 16 -7.30 13.70 6.65
C PRO A 16 -6.29 12.59 6.35
N ILE A 17 -5.37 12.32 7.28
CA ILE A 17 -4.39 11.24 7.22
C ILE A 17 -5.05 9.88 7.40
N GLU A 18 -5.91 9.69 8.40
CA GLU A 18 -6.67 8.45 8.57
C GLU A 18 -7.54 8.17 7.35
N LYS A 19 -8.19 9.20 6.81
CA LYS A 19 -8.99 9.06 5.59
C LYS A 19 -8.15 8.66 4.37
N LEU A 20 -6.89 9.11 4.29
CA LEU A 20 -5.92 8.73 3.28
C LEU A 20 -5.44 7.29 3.45
N ILE A 21 -5.09 6.89 4.67
CA ILE A 21 -4.64 5.52 5.02
C ILE A 21 -5.78 4.53 4.81
N TYR A 22 -6.99 4.82 5.25
CA TYR A 22 -8.15 3.95 5.02
C TYR A 22 -8.72 4.05 3.60
N SER A 23 -8.18 4.92 2.75
CA SER A 23 -8.64 5.02 1.38
C SER A 23 -8.16 3.83 0.55
N ASN A 24 -9.09 2.95 0.18
CA ASN A 24 -8.84 1.83 -0.73
C ASN A 24 -8.29 2.26 -2.11
N LYS A 25 -8.34 3.56 -2.44
CA LYS A 25 -7.76 4.12 -3.68
C LYS A 25 -6.28 4.48 -3.53
N TYR A 26 -5.87 5.02 -2.38
CA TYR A 26 -4.52 5.56 -2.18
C TYR A 26 -3.62 4.62 -1.38
N LEU A 27 -4.20 3.84 -0.46
CA LEU A 27 -3.46 2.85 0.33
C LEU A 27 -2.68 1.86 -0.56
N PRO A 28 -3.26 1.32 -1.66
CA PRO A 28 -2.52 0.40 -2.51
C PRO A 28 -1.31 1.02 -3.18
N SER A 29 -1.46 2.26 -3.67
CA SER A 29 -0.38 2.98 -4.35
C SER A 29 0.71 3.41 -3.39
N LEU A 30 0.33 3.85 -2.18
CA LEU A 30 1.29 4.25 -1.15
C LEU A 30 2.11 3.06 -0.66
N LEU A 31 1.46 1.90 -0.41
CA LEU A 31 2.17 0.66 -0.08
C LEU A 31 3.09 0.22 -1.21
N TYR A 32 2.63 0.28 -2.46
CA TYR A 32 3.46 -0.10 -3.62
C TYR A 32 4.70 0.78 -3.74
N PHE A 33 4.55 2.10 -3.68
CA PHE A 33 5.68 3.04 -3.73
C PHE A 33 6.61 2.87 -2.52
N GLY A 34 6.05 2.63 -1.34
CA GLY A 34 6.82 2.35 -0.12
C GLY A 34 7.66 1.09 -0.27
N SER A 35 7.10 0.00 -0.80
CA SER A 35 7.84 -1.26 -1.04
C SER A 35 8.96 -1.07 -2.07
N VAL A 36 8.72 -0.34 -3.16
CA VAL A 36 9.77 -0.02 -4.15
C VAL A 36 10.90 0.79 -3.52
N GLY A 37 10.57 1.79 -2.70
CA GLY A 37 11.54 2.60 -1.98
C GLY A 37 12.37 1.76 -1.00
N LEU A 38 11.75 0.84 -0.26
CA LEU A 38 12.44 -0.06 0.65
C LEU A 38 13.41 -0.99 -0.09
N ILE A 39 12.96 -1.64 -1.18
CA ILE A 39 13.80 -2.54 -1.98
C ILE A 39 14.99 -1.76 -2.58
N GLY A 40 14.74 -0.56 -3.11
CA GLY A 40 15.80 0.29 -3.64
C GLY A 40 16.81 0.72 -2.56
N TYR A 41 16.33 1.01 -1.35
CA TYR A 41 17.19 1.36 -0.22
C TYR A 41 18.01 0.15 0.27
N GLU A 42 17.41 -1.03 0.29
CA GLU A 42 18.09 -2.28 0.61
C GLU A 42 19.24 -2.56 -0.35
N ILE A 43 19.00 -2.47 -1.66
CA ILE A 43 20.03 -2.62 -2.70
C ILE A 43 21.14 -1.58 -2.48
N HIS A 44 20.79 -0.34 -2.21
CA HIS A 44 21.77 0.72 -1.96
C HIS A 44 22.63 0.43 -0.71
N CYS A 45 22.02 -0.03 0.39
CA CYS A 45 22.75 -0.41 1.60
C CYS A 45 23.63 -1.65 1.37
N ASN A 46 23.15 -2.64 0.63
CA ASN A 46 23.92 -3.84 0.30
C ASN A 46 25.16 -3.49 -0.56
N VAL A 47 24.99 -2.65 -1.58
CA VAL A 47 26.07 -2.25 -2.49
C VAL A 47 27.09 -1.33 -1.81
N ILE A 48 26.65 -0.33 -1.02
CA ILE A 48 27.55 0.68 -0.45
C ILE A 48 28.13 0.26 0.90
N LYS A 49 27.30 -0.32 1.77
CA LYS A 49 27.68 -0.64 3.15
C LYS A 49 27.97 -2.14 3.37
N LYS A 50 27.66 -3.02 2.42
CA LYS A 50 27.74 -4.50 2.58
C LYS A 50 27.08 -4.97 3.88
N THR A 51 25.99 -4.32 4.25
CA THR A 51 25.20 -4.63 5.46
C THR A 51 23.78 -4.96 5.05
N GLU A 52 23.27 -6.09 5.53
CA GLU A 52 21.85 -6.44 5.43
C GLU A 52 21.03 -5.46 6.29
N PHE A 53 20.35 -4.53 5.63
CA PHE A 53 19.47 -3.56 6.30
C PHE A 53 18.12 -4.19 6.65
N LEU A 54 17.62 -5.06 5.78
CA LEU A 54 16.44 -5.87 6.01
C LEU A 54 16.88 -7.29 6.35
N ASN A 55 16.26 -7.85 7.38
CA ASN A 55 16.40 -9.25 7.69
C ASN A 55 15.63 -10.06 6.64
N GLU A 56 16.11 -11.26 6.28
CA GLU A 56 15.48 -12.14 5.29
C GLU A 56 13.98 -12.35 5.56
N TYR A 57 13.60 -12.45 6.85
CA TYR A 57 12.22 -12.59 7.32
C TYR A 57 11.30 -11.39 7.05
N THR A 58 11.87 -10.19 6.93
CA THR A 58 11.14 -8.95 6.57
C THR A 58 11.15 -8.69 5.08
N GLU A 59 12.18 -9.14 4.39
CA GLU A 59 12.32 -9.04 2.94
C GLU A 59 11.30 -9.93 2.22
N THR A 60 11.14 -11.19 2.63
CA THR A 60 10.17 -12.13 2.04
C THR A 60 8.73 -11.60 2.01
N PRO A 61 8.14 -11.13 3.13
CA PRO A 61 6.78 -10.61 3.12
C PRO A 61 6.66 -9.31 2.30
N LEU A 62 7.70 -8.49 2.23
CA LEU A 62 7.73 -7.31 1.36
C LEU A 62 7.63 -7.68 -0.11
N TYR A 63 8.42 -8.64 -0.58
CA TYR A 63 8.34 -9.13 -1.95
C TYR A 63 7.00 -9.79 -2.25
N ILE A 64 6.48 -10.65 -1.36
CA ILE A 64 5.17 -11.28 -1.52
C ILE A 64 4.07 -10.23 -1.67
N LEU A 65 4.09 -9.19 -0.82
CA LEU A 65 3.12 -8.11 -0.86
C LEU A 65 3.26 -7.29 -2.15
N PHE A 66 4.49 -6.99 -2.58
CA PHE A 66 4.76 -6.31 -3.84
C PHE A 66 4.22 -7.08 -5.06
N PHE A 67 4.48 -8.39 -5.13
CA PHE A 67 3.95 -9.25 -6.19
C PHE A 67 2.42 -9.35 -6.15
N TYR A 68 1.83 -9.46 -4.97
CA TYR A 68 0.36 -9.49 -4.81
C TYR A 68 -0.30 -8.20 -5.34
N MET A 69 0.29 -7.04 -5.03
CA MET A 69 -0.21 -5.74 -5.49
C MET A 69 -0.05 -5.59 -7.00
N THR A 70 1.10 -6.02 -7.55
CA THR A 70 1.35 -6.04 -9.00
C THR A 70 0.36 -6.93 -9.74
N TYR A 71 0.09 -8.14 -9.22
CA TYR A 71 -0.88 -9.06 -9.80
C TYR A 71 -2.30 -8.47 -9.83
N LYS A 72 -2.74 -7.82 -8.73
CA LYS A 72 -4.04 -7.13 -8.71
C LYS A 72 -4.10 -5.95 -9.69
N GLY A 73 -3.00 -5.21 -9.84
CA GLY A 73 -2.85 -4.16 -10.83
C GLY A 73 -3.00 -4.69 -12.26
N LEU A 74 -2.25 -5.75 -12.59
CA LEU A 74 -2.29 -6.40 -13.89
C LEU A 74 -3.69 -6.92 -14.23
N LYS A 75 -4.34 -7.64 -13.31
CA LYS A 75 -5.71 -8.15 -13.49
C LYS A 75 -6.72 -7.04 -13.75
N ARG A 76 -6.51 -5.84 -13.19
CA ARG A 76 -7.34 -4.66 -13.46
C ARG A 76 -7.11 -4.13 -14.88
N THR A 77 -5.86 -4.08 -15.34
CA THR A 77 -5.55 -3.69 -16.73
C THR A 77 -6.08 -4.69 -17.75
N GLU A 78 -6.03 -5.99 -17.48
CA GLU A 78 -6.61 -7.02 -18.36
C GLU A 78 -8.13 -6.88 -18.47
N LYS A 79 -8.84 -6.63 -17.37
CA LYS A 79 -10.28 -6.36 -17.37
C LYS A 79 -10.64 -5.11 -18.18
N LEU A 80 -9.82 -4.06 -18.11
CA LEU A 80 -10.00 -2.85 -18.92
C LEU A 80 -9.77 -3.12 -20.41
N LYS A 81 -8.79 -3.98 -20.73
CA LYS A 81 -8.45 -4.36 -22.12
C LYS A 81 -9.50 -5.28 -22.75
N LYS A 82 -10.22 -6.08 -21.96
CA LYS A 82 -11.27 -7.02 -22.42
C LYS A 82 -12.64 -6.37 -22.61
N ASN A 83 -12.88 -5.19 -22.03
CA ASN A 83 -14.12 -4.40 -22.19
C ASN A 83 -13.99 -3.31 -23.28
N LYS A 84 -12.89 -3.30 -24.03
CA LYS A 84 -12.63 -2.37 -25.13
C LYS A 84 -12.52 -3.16 -26.43
#